data_AF-A0A564SHH0-F1
#
_entry.id   AF-A0A564SHH0-F1
#
_cell.length_a   1.000
_cell.length_b   1.000
_cell.length_c   1.000
_cell.angle_alpha   90.00
_cell.angle_beta   90.00
_cell.angle_gamma   90.00
#
_symmetry.space_group_name_H-M   'P 1'
#
loop_
_entity.id
_entity.type
_entity.pdbx_description
1 polymer ?
#
loop_
_entity_poly.entity_id
_entity_poly.type
_entity_poly.pdbx_seq_one_letter_code
_entity_poly.pdbx_strand_id
1 'polypeptide(L)'
;MAKSRKDSRGYVLRTGESQRKDGRYSYSYTDLDKNRRTVYAKTLVKLRAKERKIIRDKEDGLLRQNPTDGLMAEIKKSHIWEDNPRHALTIPQQKAFMDYLKAHREYQGWVPIYFYTKDDLRTENHSDDR
;
A
#
# COMPACT_ATOMS: atom_id res chain seq x y z
N MET A 1 -13.02 -4.86 50.20
CA MET A 1 -13.32 -5.69 49.02
C MET A 1 -14.05 -4.84 47.99
N ALA A 2 -13.53 -4.69 46.76
CA ALA A 2 -14.22 -3.95 45.71
C ALA A 2 -15.46 -4.73 45.23
N LYS A 3 -16.65 -4.14 45.33
CA LYS A 3 -17.91 -4.77 44.93
C LYS A 3 -17.92 -4.96 43.40
N SER A 4 -18.01 -6.20 42.93
CA SER A 4 -18.08 -6.50 41.50
C SER A 4 -19.34 -5.88 40.89
N ARG A 5 -19.21 -5.19 39.75
CA ARG A 5 -20.34 -4.59 39.06
C ARG A 5 -21.19 -5.69 38.43
N LYS A 6 -22.51 -5.61 38.63
CA LYS A 6 -23.49 -6.54 38.08
C LYS A 6 -24.43 -5.81 37.12
N ASP A 7 -24.97 -6.55 36.17
CA ASP A 7 -26.02 -6.06 35.29
C ASP A 7 -27.40 -6.13 35.96
N SER A 8 -28.44 -5.66 35.27
CA SER A 8 -29.84 -5.72 35.75
C SER A 8 -30.37 -7.15 35.95
N ARG A 9 -29.67 -8.17 35.43
CA ARG A 9 -30.03 -9.59 35.55
C ARG A 9 -29.16 -10.33 36.56
N GLY A 10 -28.27 -9.61 37.28
CA GLY A 10 -27.38 -10.17 38.30
C GLY A 10 -26.09 -10.78 37.79
N TYR A 11 -25.81 -10.75 36.48
CA TYR A 11 -24.54 -11.23 35.92
C TYR A 11 -23.40 -10.25 36.22
N VAL A 12 -22.24 -10.78 36.58
CA VAL A 12 -21.03 -9.98 36.83
C VAL A 12 -20.44 -9.48 35.51
N LEU A 13 -20.25 -8.17 35.41
CA LEU A 13 -19.62 -7.47 34.29
C LEU A 13 -18.10 -7.38 34.51
N ARG A 14 -17.34 -7.75 33.49
CA ARG A 14 -15.87 -7.63 33.43
C ARG A 14 -15.45 -6.19 33.10
N THR A 15 -14.14 -5.94 33.21
CA THR A 15 -13.54 -4.66 32.79
C THR A 15 -13.83 -4.41 31.32
N GLY A 16 -14.26 -3.18 30.99
CA GLY A 16 -14.65 -2.80 29.63
C GLY A 16 -16.07 -3.20 29.23
N GLU A 17 -16.75 -4.11 29.95
CA GLU A 17 -18.15 -4.47 29.71
C GLU A 17 -19.11 -3.43 30.33
N SER A 18 -20.22 -3.13 29.66
CA SER A 18 -21.30 -2.30 30.22
C SER A 18 -22.65 -2.73 29.65
N GLN A 19 -23.72 -2.57 30.44
CA GLN A 19 -25.09 -2.78 29.98
C GLN A 19 -25.72 -1.40 29.67
N ARG A 20 -26.29 -1.26 28.48
CA ARG A 20 -27.00 -0.04 28.05
C ARG A 20 -28.47 -0.08 28.49
N LYS A 21 -29.11 1.09 28.47
CA LYS A 21 -30.54 1.26 28.82
C LYS A 21 -31.48 0.44 27.94
N ASP A 22 -31.08 0.14 26.70
CA ASP A 22 -31.84 -0.67 25.74
C ASP A 22 -31.62 -2.19 25.91
N GLY A 23 -30.90 -2.61 26.95
CA GLY A 23 -30.60 -4.01 27.22
C GLY A 23 -29.47 -4.61 26.38
N ARG A 24 -28.86 -3.84 25.44
CA ARG A 24 -27.65 -4.27 24.74
C ARG A 24 -26.42 -4.12 25.62
N TYR A 25 -25.44 -4.97 25.39
CA TYR A 25 -24.15 -4.91 26.07
C TYR A 25 -23.10 -4.28 25.14
N SER A 26 -22.16 -3.54 25.73
CA SER A 26 -21.04 -2.92 25.04
C SER A 26 -19.72 -3.34 25.67
N TYR A 27 -18.71 -3.55 24.85
CA TYR A 27 -17.32 -3.78 25.26
C TYR A 27 -16.44 -2.70 24.64
N SER A 28 -15.69 -1.95 25.45
CA SER A 28 -14.72 -0.97 24.99
C SER A 28 -13.30 -1.50 25.17
N TYR A 29 -12.48 -1.39 24.14
CA TYR A 29 -11.05 -1.76 24.17
C TYR A 29 -10.19 -0.74 23.43
N THR A 30 -8.89 -0.77 23.73
CA THR A 30 -7.87 0.00 23.04
C THR A 30 -7.20 -0.90 22.01
N ASP A 31 -7.27 -0.48 20.76
CA ASP A 31 -6.63 -1.16 19.64
C ASP A 31 -5.10 -0.97 19.67
N LEU A 32 -4.38 -1.66 18.78
CA LEU A 32 -2.92 -1.48 18.62
C LEU A 32 -2.56 -0.03 18.27
N ASP A 33 -3.43 0.66 17.52
CA ASP A 33 -3.27 2.06 17.12
C ASP A 33 -3.62 3.07 18.23
N LYS A 34 -3.76 2.61 19.48
CA LYS A 34 -4.21 3.41 20.64
C LYS A 34 -5.59 4.06 20.46
N ASN A 35 -6.32 3.68 19.41
CA ASN A 35 -7.68 4.12 19.15
C ASN A 35 -8.67 3.32 20.01
N ARG A 36 -9.62 4.01 20.64
CA ARG A 36 -10.67 3.37 21.43
C ARG A 36 -11.77 2.84 20.52
N ARG A 37 -12.00 1.53 20.54
CA ARG A 37 -13.07 0.85 19.80
C ARG A 37 -14.14 0.36 20.76
N THR A 38 -15.38 0.34 20.31
CA THR A 38 -16.51 -0.19 21.08
C THR A 38 -17.32 -1.16 20.25
N VAL A 39 -17.59 -2.34 20.81
CA VAL A 39 -18.34 -3.40 20.15
C VAL A 39 -19.62 -3.68 20.93
N TYR A 40 -20.70 -3.95 20.21
CA TYR A 40 -22.03 -4.15 20.79
C TYR A 40 -22.54 -5.58 20.54
N ALA A 41 -23.33 -6.09 21.48
CA ALA A 41 -24.05 -7.35 21.35
C ALA A 41 -25.37 -7.34 22.14
N LYS A 42 -26.35 -8.15 21.72
CA LYS A 42 -27.64 -8.29 22.42
C LYS A 42 -27.53 -9.08 23.74
N THR A 43 -26.56 -9.99 23.86
CA THR A 43 -26.37 -10.83 25.05
C THR A 43 -24.91 -10.78 25.48
N LEU A 44 -24.70 -10.95 26.79
CA LEU A 44 -23.36 -10.95 27.40
C LEU A 44 -22.48 -12.06 26.82
N VAL A 45 -23.05 -13.24 26.56
CA VAL A 45 -22.35 -14.37 25.92
C VAL A 45 -21.85 -14.01 24.53
N LYS A 46 -22.69 -13.37 23.71
CA LYS A 46 -22.29 -12.91 22.36
C LYS A 46 -21.23 -11.81 22.44
N LEU A 47 -21.29 -10.92 23.43
CA LEU A 47 -20.28 -9.90 23.65
C LEU A 47 -18.91 -10.53 23.93
N ARG A 48 -18.86 -11.50 24.85
CA ARG A 48 -17.62 -12.21 25.23
C ARG A 48 -17.05 -13.06 24.10
N ALA A 49 -17.89 -13.61 23.23
CA ALA A 49 -17.41 -14.29 22.03
C ALA A 49 -16.71 -13.33 21.06
N LYS A 50 -17.25 -12.11 20.87
CA LYS A 50 -16.61 -11.06 20.07
C LYS A 50 -15.31 -10.56 20.72
N GLU A 51 -15.31 -10.36 22.03
CA GLU A 51 -14.10 -10.00 22.79
C GLU A 51 -12.99 -11.04 22.58
N ARG A 52 -13.27 -12.34 22.76
CA ARG A 52 -12.27 -13.40 22.53
C ARG A 52 -11.71 -13.39 21.11
N LYS A 53 -12.56 -13.16 20.11
CA LYS A 53 -12.12 -13.04 18.72
C LYS A 53 -11.18 -11.85 18.55
N ILE A 54 -11.53 -10.68 19.09
CA ILE A 54 -10.70 -9.47 19.01
C ILE A 54 -9.34 -9.68 19.69
N ILE A 55 -9.33 -10.33 20.86
CA ILE A 55 -8.08 -10.63 21.58
C ILE A 55 -7.20 -11.55 20.71
N ARG A 56 -7.78 -12.62 20.16
CA ARG A 56 -7.06 -13.55 19.29
C ARG A 56 -6.54 -12.88 18.02
N ASP A 57 -7.39 -12.16 17.29
CA ASP A 57 -7.00 -11.48 16.05
C ASP A 57 -5.92 -10.41 16.33
N LYS A 58 -5.90 -9.83 17.54
CA LYS A 58 -4.85 -8.91 18.01
C LYS A 58 -3.53 -9.62 18.32
N GLU A 59 -3.59 -10.79 18.96
CA GLU A 59 -2.42 -11.65 19.24
C GLU A 59 -1.81 -12.20 17.94
N ASP A 60 -2.65 -12.61 16.99
CA ASP A 60 -2.25 -13.17 15.70
C ASP A 60 -1.76 -12.09 14.70
N GLY A 61 -1.83 -10.80 15.05
CA GLY A 61 -1.43 -9.68 14.16
C GLY A 61 -2.36 -9.46 12.96
N LEU A 62 -3.48 -10.20 12.88
CA LEU A 62 -4.39 -10.26 11.74
C LEU A 62 -5.25 -8.99 11.57
N LEU A 63 -5.32 -8.13 12.57
CA LEU A 63 -6.13 -6.90 12.51
C LEU A 63 -5.52 -5.79 11.64
N ARG A 64 -4.22 -5.87 11.27
CA ARG A 64 -3.53 -4.72 10.64
C ARG A 64 -2.39 -5.04 9.67
N GLN A 65 -1.88 -6.27 9.60
CA GLN A 65 -0.78 -6.57 8.69
C GLN A 65 -1.31 -6.70 7.26
N ASN A 66 -0.99 -5.72 6.42
CA ASN A 66 -1.09 -5.89 4.98
C ASN A 66 -0.02 -6.94 4.58
N PRO A 67 -0.40 -8.07 3.97
CA PRO A 67 0.55 -9.13 3.63
C PRO A 67 1.64 -8.70 2.64
N THR A 68 1.46 -7.56 1.96
CA THR A 68 2.46 -7.00 1.04
C THR A 68 3.24 -5.82 1.63
N ASP A 69 3.01 -5.45 2.90
CA ASP A 69 3.75 -4.35 3.54
C ASP A 69 5.22 -4.73 3.70
N GLY A 70 6.12 -3.88 3.23
CA GLY A 70 7.57 -4.13 3.26
C GLY A 70 8.10 -5.10 2.18
N LEU A 71 7.26 -5.85 1.47
CA LEU A 71 7.71 -6.82 0.45
C LEU A 71 8.57 -6.16 -0.64
N MET A 72 8.17 -4.97 -1.12
CA MET A 72 8.94 -4.23 -2.13
C MET A 72 10.30 -3.75 -1.60
N ALA A 73 10.39 -3.43 -0.31
CA ALA A 73 11.66 -3.04 0.31
C ALA A 73 12.59 -4.23 0.48
N GLU A 74 12.04 -5.42 0.75
CA GLU A 74 12.79 -6.67 0.84
C GLU A 74 13.26 -7.17 -0.53
N ILE A 75 12.41 -7.10 -1.56
CA ILE A 75 12.78 -7.41 -2.95
C ILE A 75 13.91 -6.50 -3.43
N LYS A 76 13.86 -5.19 -3.16
CA LYS A 76 14.94 -4.26 -3.52
C LYS A 76 16.25 -4.48 -2.77
N LYS A 77 16.21 -5.05 -1.56
CA LYS A 77 17.42 -5.45 -0.79
C LYS A 77 17.97 -6.78 -1.25
N SER A 78 17.15 -7.63 -1.87
CA SER A 78 17.59 -8.92 -2.37
C SER A 78 18.63 -8.70 -3.48
N HIS A 79 19.71 -9.47 -3.42
CA HIS A 79 20.82 -9.43 -4.38
C HIS A 79 20.39 -9.85 -5.81
N ILE A 80 19.14 -10.28 -5.99
CA ILE A 80 18.54 -10.66 -7.28
C ILE A 80 18.12 -9.41 -8.08
N TRP A 81 17.93 -8.27 -7.40
CA TRP A 81 17.57 -7.02 -8.06
C TRP A 81 18.82 -6.33 -8.64
N GLU A 82 19.14 -6.63 -9.89
CA GLU A 82 20.14 -5.89 -10.67
C GLU A 82 19.47 -4.67 -11.33
N ASP A 83 19.90 -3.46 -10.94
CA ASP A 83 19.44 -2.22 -11.55
C ASP A 83 20.25 -1.92 -12.83
N ASN A 84 20.10 -2.72 -13.89
CA ASN A 84 20.80 -2.43 -15.14
C ASN A 84 20.36 -1.06 -15.72
N PRO A 85 21.20 -0.01 -15.67
CA PRO A 85 20.79 1.32 -16.09
C PRO A 85 20.68 1.33 -17.61
N ARG A 86 19.48 1.61 -18.12
CA ARG A 86 19.25 1.74 -19.56
C ARG A 86 19.85 3.06 -20.03
N HIS A 87 20.91 2.99 -20.84
CA HIS A 87 21.54 4.16 -21.43
C HIS A 87 20.77 4.61 -22.67
N ALA A 88 20.40 5.89 -22.74
CA ALA A 88 19.83 6.47 -23.95
C ALA A 88 20.93 6.60 -25.04
N LEU A 89 20.54 6.49 -26.31
CA LEU A 89 21.43 6.75 -27.43
C LEU A 89 21.90 8.21 -27.42
N THR A 90 23.19 8.44 -27.61
CA THR A 90 23.73 9.80 -27.78
C THR A 90 23.28 10.41 -29.11
N ILE A 91 23.28 11.74 -29.25
CA ILE A 91 22.88 12.42 -30.50
C ILE A 91 23.66 11.88 -31.72
N PRO A 92 24.99 11.66 -31.66
CA PRO A 92 25.73 11.03 -32.77
C PRO A 92 25.27 9.60 -33.08
N GLN A 93 25.00 8.79 -32.04
CA GLN A 93 24.51 7.42 -32.21
C GLN A 93 23.09 7.39 -32.81
N GLN A 94 22.21 8.29 -32.36
CA GLN A 94 20.88 8.47 -32.91
C GLN A 94 20.94 8.85 -34.39
N LYS A 95 21.83 9.80 -34.74
CA LYS A 95 22.05 10.22 -36.13
C LYS A 95 22.53 9.06 -36.99
N ALA A 96 23.56 8.34 -36.54
CA ALA A 96 24.10 7.18 -37.27
C ALA A 96 23.04 6.07 -37.46
N PHE A 97 22.24 5.80 -36.43
CA PHE A 97 21.13 4.84 -36.50
C PHE A 97 20.07 5.27 -37.52
N MET A 98 19.65 6.54 -37.48
CA MET A 98 18.66 7.08 -38.41
C MET A 98 19.16 7.12 -39.85
N ASP A 99 20.44 7.44 -40.06
CA ASP A 99 21.04 7.45 -41.38
C ASP A 99 21.12 6.03 -41.97
N TYR A 100 21.41 5.02 -41.13
CA TYR A 100 21.35 3.62 -41.51
C TYR A 100 19.94 3.17 -41.93
N LEU A 101 18.90 3.51 -41.14
CA LEU A 101 17.51 3.15 -41.46
C LEU A 101 17.03 3.74 -42.79
N LYS A 102 17.45 4.96 -43.12
CA LYS A 102 17.09 5.63 -44.39
C LYS A 102 17.82 5.04 -45.59
N ALA A 103 19.07 4.61 -45.41
CA ALA A 103 19.90 4.09 -46.49
C ALA A 103 19.55 2.65 -46.87
N HIS A 104 18.98 1.86 -45.94
CA HIS A 104 18.70 0.45 -46.16
C HIS A 104 17.25 0.20 -46.61
N ARG A 105 17.08 -0.40 -47.79
CA ARG A 105 15.78 -0.62 -48.45
C ARG A 105 14.79 -1.42 -47.59
N GLU A 106 15.27 -2.35 -46.78
CA GLU A 106 14.44 -3.21 -45.92
C GLU A 106 13.90 -2.46 -44.70
N TYR A 107 14.65 -1.48 -44.18
CA TYR A 107 14.30 -0.76 -42.96
C TYR A 107 13.70 0.63 -43.21
N GLN A 108 13.73 1.10 -44.46
CA GLN A 108 13.17 2.38 -44.87
C GLN A 108 11.68 2.52 -44.51
N GLY A 109 10.91 1.42 -44.53
CA GLY A 109 9.50 1.40 -44.15
C GLY A 109 9.23 1.69 -42.66
N TRP A 110 10.23 1.55 -41.81
CA TRP A 110 10.14 1.82 -40.37
C TRP A 110 10.47 3.28 -40.01
N VAL A 111 11.03 4.04 -40.96
CA VAL A 111 11.40 5.46 -40.76
C VAL A 111 10.21 6.30 -40.24
N PRO A 112 8.97 6.18 -40.75
CA PRO A 112 7.83 6.93 -40.23
C PRO A 112 7.54 6.68 -38.75
N ILE A 113 7.72 5.46 -38.25
CA ILE A 113 7.47 5.09 -36.84
C ILE A 113 8.41 5.85 -35.90
N TYR A 114 9.68 5.99 -36.31
CA TYR A 114 10.68 6.74 -35.53
C TYR A 114 10.66 8.25 -35.81
N PHE A 115 9.94 8.72 -36.85
CA PHE A 115 9.85 10.13 -37.24
C PHE A 115 8.72 10.91 -36.55
N TYR A 116 7.80 10.26 -35.85
CA TYR A 116 6.72 10.95 -35.11
C TYR A 116 7.21 11.79 -33.91
N THR A 117 8.50 11.75 -33.58
CA THR A 117 9.13 12.61 -32.56
C THR A 117 9.76 13.89 -33.13
N LYS A 118 9.50 14.21 -34.42
CA LYS A 118 9.99 15.42 -35.09
C LYS A 118 9.24 16.70 -34.71
N ASP A 119 9.40 17.13 -33.47
CA ASP A 119 9.50 18.57 -33.15
C ASP A 119 10.82 18.90 -32.44
N ASP A 120 11.71 17.92 -32.19
CA ASP A 120 12.86 18.12 -31.30
C ASP A 120 14.25 18.03 -31.97
N LEU A 121 14.32 18.17 -33.29
CA LEU A 121 15.57 18.64 -33.91
C LEU A 121 15.58 20.17 -33.82
N ARG A 122 15.71 20.68 -32.59
CA ARG A 122 16.17 22.06 -32.34
C ARG A 122 17.48 22.22 -33.11
N THR A 123 17.41 22.96 -34.21
CA THR A 123 18.59 23.46 -34.90
C THR A 123 19.35 24.32 -33.90
N GLU A 124 20.47 23.81 -33.39
CA GLU A 124 21.51 24.63 -32.76
C GLU A 124 22.07 25.58 -33.83
N ASN A 125 21.39 26.71 -33.99
CA ASN A 125 21.97 27.96 -34.47
C ASN A 125 21.74 28.97 -33.35
N HIS A 126 22.38 28.76 -32.20
CA HIS A 126 22.70 29.86 -31.29
C HIS A 126 24.21 29.96 -31.23
N SER A 127 24.74 30.83 -32.07
CA SER A 127 26.02 31.48 -31.84
C SER A 127 25.96 32.13 -30.45
N ASP A 128 26.65 31.55 -29.49
CA ASP A 128 27.02 32.21 -28.25
C ASP A 128 28.29 33.03 -28.52
N ASP A 129 28.07 34.28 -28.91
CA ASP A 129 29.03 35.37 -28.75
C ASP A 129 29.06 35.76 -27.26
N ARG A 130 30.12 35.36 -26.55
CA ARG A 130 30.82 36.13 -25.49
C ARG A 130 31.95 35.32 -24.85
#